data_AF-A0A6P1NME4-F1
#
_entry.id   AF-A0A6P1NME4-F1
#
_cell.length_a   1.000
_cell.length_b   1.000
_cell.length_c   1.000
_cell.angle_alpha   90.00
_cell.angle_beta   90.00
_cell.angle_gamma   90.00
#
_symmetry.space_group_name_H-M   'P 1'
#
loop_
_entity.id
_entity.type
_entity.pdbx_description
1 polymer ?
#
loop_
_entity_poly.entity_id
_entity_poly.type
_entity_poly.pdbx_seq_one_letter_code
_entity_poly.pdbx_strand_id
1 'polypeptide(L)'
;MGAVSFFLVYLAIVLIAATLWAGAGGRRGILRSLRRKSEPAAGAEVPENPILYPGFGQPPANLPPVLLPEDASPADVDRVRFSLGLRGYRMDQVDQVLDELRDQIAAKDEEVVRLRARLLEVERAARPEAGA
;
A
#
# COMPACT_ATOMS: atom_id res chain seq x y z
N MET A 1 -45.60 -29.15 29.48
CA MET A 1 -45.21 -27.75 29.72
C MET A 1 -43.82 -27.38 29.19
N GLY A 2 -42.91 -28.34 28.91
CA GLY A 2 -41.56 -28.03 28.39
C GLY A 2 -41.53 -27.42 26.97
N ALA A 3 -42.32 -27.92 26.03
CA ALA A 3 -42.28 -27.46 24.64
C ALA A 3 -42.67 -25.98 24.45
N VAL A 4 -43.65 -25.49 25.22
CA VAL A 4 -44.10 -24.09 25.16
C VAL A 4 -43.04 -23.15 25.76
N SER A 5 -42.33 -23.60 26.80
CA SER A 5 -41.21 -22.86 27.38
C SER A 5 -40.02 -22.76 26.41
N PHE A 6 -39.65 -23.87 25.75
CA PHE A 6 -38.63 -23.84 24.69
C PHE A 6 -39.03 -22.95 23.51
N PHE A 7 -40.31 -22.97 23.13
CA PHE A 7 -40.83 -22.12 22.06
C PHE A 7 -40.74 -20.64 22.41
N LEU A 8 -41.08 -20.25 23.64
CA LEU A 8 -40.97 -18.86 24.11
C LEU A 8 -39.51 -18.39 24.18
N VAL A 9 -38.59 -19.25 24.62
CA VAL A 9 -37.14 -18.95 24.64
C VAL A 9 -36.61 -18.80 23.20
N TYR A 10 -37.01 -19.70 22.30
CA TYR A 10 -36.65 -19.62 20.88
C TYR A 10 -37.18 -18.35 20.23
N LEU A 11 -38.45 -18.01 20.47
CA LEU A 11 -39.08 -16.79 19.98
C LEU A 11 -38.35 -15.54 20.50
N ALA A 12 -37.97 -15.52 21.78
CA ALA A 12 -37.23 -14.42 22.38
C ALA A 12 -35.85 -14.24 21.72
N ILE A 13 -35.11 -15.33 21.48
CA ILE A 13 -33.81 -15.30 20.80
C ILE A 13 -33.95 -14.77 19.37
N VAL A 14 -34.96 -15.24 18.63
CA VAL A 14 -35.23 -14.79 17.25
C VAL A 14 -35.57 -13.29 17.21
N LEU A 15 -36.37 -12.80 18.15
CA LEU A 15 -36.72 -11.38 18.24
C LEU A 15 -35.52 -10.50 18.61
N ILE A 16 -34.64 -10.95 19.50
CA ILE A 16 -33.40 -10.24 19.85
C ILE A 16 -32.45 -10.19 18.65
N ALA A 17 -32.30 -11.29 17.93
CA ALA A 17 -31.48 -11.34 16.71
C ALA A 17 -32.03 -10.40 15.61
N ALA A 18 -33.35 -10.40 15.41
CA ALA A 18 -34.00 -9.54 14.42
C ALA A 18 -33.85 -8.04 14.74
N THR A 19 -33.96 -7.67 16.02
CA THR A 19 -33.79 -6.27 16.46
C THR A 19 -32.34 -5.81 16.35
N LEU A 20 -31.35 -6.65 16.70
CA LEU A 20 -29.93 -6.34 16.46
C LEU A 20 -29.60 -6.19 14.96
N TRP A 21 -30.17 -7.05 14.12
CA TRP A 21 -29.96 -7.00 12.67
C TRP A 21 -30.61 -5.78 12.01
N ALA A 22 -31.79 -5.39 12.46
CA ALA A 22 -32.47 -4.18 12.00
C ALA A 22 -31.78 -2.89 12.50
N GLY A 23 -31.21 -2.91 13.71
CA GLY A 23 -30.48 -1.77 14.30
C GLY A 23 -29.09 -1.54 13.68
N ALA A 24 -28.44 -2.59 13.20
CA ALA A 24 -27.07 -2.53 12.64
C ALA A 24 -27.05 -2.63 11.10
N GLY A 25 -27.68 -1.68 10.40
CA GLY A 25 -27.28 -1.26 9.03
C GLY A 25 -26.98 -2.33 7.97
N GLY A 26 -27.64 -3.50 8.01
CA GLY A 26 -27.25 -4.72 7.29
C GLY A 26 -27.56 -4.79 5.78
N ARG A 27 -27.53 -3.69 5.03
CA ARG A 27 -27.92 -3.70 3.60
C ARG A 27 -26.79 -3.78 2.56
N ARG A 28 -25.50 -3.78 2.94
CA ARG A 28 -24.38 -3.82 1.96
C ARG A 28 -23.35 -4.96 2.12
N GLY A 29 -23.37 -5.74 3.21
CA GLY A 29 -22.34 -6.76 3.47
C GLY A 29 -22.69 -8.22 3.10
N ILE A 30 -23.98 -8.56 3.01
CA ILE A 30 -24.44 -9.96 3.02
C ILE A 30 -24.33 -10.64 1.65
N LEU A 31 -24.33 -9.89 0.54
CA LEU A 31 -24.19 -10.49 -0.79
C LEU A 31 -22.75 -10.96 -1.13
N ARG A 32 -21.73 -10.55 -0.37
CA ARG A 32 -20.33 -10.95 -0.65
C ARG A 32 -19.92 -12.22 0.10
N SER A 33 -20.58 -12.56 1.21
CA SER A 33 -20.21 -13.70 2.07
C SER A 33 -20.72 -15.06 1.58
N LEU A 34 -21.65 -15.10 0.62
CA LEU A 34 -22.15 -16.36 0.06
C LEU A 34 -21.22 -16.99 -1.00
N ARG A 35 -20.11 -16.34 -1.39
CA ARG A 35 -19.13 -16.86 -2.37
C ARG A 35 -17.77 -17.21 -1.76
N ARG A 36 -17.73 -17.77 -0.54
CA ARG A 36 -16.58 -18.57 -0.11
C ARG A 36 -16.94 -19.50 1.05
N LYS A 37 -17.74 -20.53 0.73
CA LYS A 37 -17.97 -21.66 1.61
C LYS A 37 -16.84 -22.67 1.45
N SER A 38 -16.00 -22.80 2.46
CA SER A 38 -15.32 -24.05 2.85
C SER A 38 -14.61 -23.83 4.19
N GLU A 39 -15.07 -24.52 5.22
CA GLU A 39 -14.58 -24.50 6.62
C GLU A 39 -13.11 -24.96 6.74
N PRO A 40 -12.46 -24.84 7.93
CA PRO A 40 -12.58 -25.93 8.90
C PRO A 40 -12.63 -25.51 10.40
N ALA A 41 -12.97 -26.52 11.21
CA ALA A 41 -13.19 -26.54 12.64
C ALA A 41 -12.01 -26.09 13.51
N ALA A 42 -12.35 -25.50 14.66
CA ALA A 42 -11.46 -25.30 15.79
C ALA A 42 -11.25 -26.63 16.53
N GLY A 43 -9.99 -27.05 16.73
CA GLY A 43 -9.66 -28.07 17.72
C GLY A 43 -8.45 -28.98 17.45
N ALA A 44 -7.82 -28.93 16.27
CA ALA A 44 -6.57 -29.68 16.07
C ALA A 44 -5.39 -28.78 16.43
N GLU A 45 -4.59 -29.24 17.40
CA GLU A 45 -3.23 -28.80 17.69
C GLU A 45 -2.57 -28.29 16.40
N VAL A 46 -2.00 -27.09 16.41
CA VAL A 46 -1.29 -26.59 15.22
C VAL A 46 0.05 -27.34 15.17
N PRO A 47 0.24 -28.34 14.28
CA PRO A 47 1.59 -28.76 13.98
C PRO A 47 2.26 -27.57 13.32
N GLU A 48 3.43 -27.19 13.82
CA GLU A 48 4.36 -26.31 13.12
C GLU A 48 4.76 -27.01 11.81
N ASN A 49 3.91 -26.92 10.79
CA ASN A 49 4.18 -27.44 9.46
C ASN A 49 4.57 -26.25 8.58
N PRO A 50 5.88 -26.03 8.32
CA PRO A 50 6.39 -24.86 7.61
C PRO A 50 5.86 -24.71 6.18
N ILE A 51 5.18 -25.74 5.65
CA ILE A 51 4.70 -25.80 4.27
C ILE A 51 3.32 -25.13 4.11
N LEU A 52 2.51 -25.06 5.17
CA LEU A 52 1.12 -24.55 5.09
C LEU A 52 0.98 -23.06 5.40
N TYR A 53 2.04 -22.41 5.90
CA TYR A 53 2.12 -20.97 6.15
C TYR A 53 3.29 -20.30 5.39
N PRO A 54 3.36 -20.36 4.05
CA PRO A 54 4.44 -19.75 3.28
C PRO A 54 4.33 -18.21 3.17
N GLY A 55 3.56 -17.56 4.06
CA GLY A 55 3.16 -16.15 3.92
C GLY A 55 3.53 -15.23 5.08
N PHE A 56 4.01 -15.77 6.20
CA PHE A 56 4.49 -14.98 7.35
C PHE A 56 6.01 -15.11 7.55
N GLY A 57 6.75 -15.36 6.47
CA GLY A 57 8.19 -15.12 6.50
C GLY A 57 8.41 -13.67 6.90
N GLN A 58 9.18 -13.45 7.97
CA GLN A 58 9.61 -12.12 8.37
C GLN A 58 10.23 -11.46 7.13
N PRO A 59 9.71 -10.30 6.66
CA PRO A 59 10.33 -9.57 5.56
C PRO A 59 11.81 -9.39 5.89
N PRO A 60 12.74 -9.68 4.96
CA PRO A 60 14.16 -9.52 5.24
C PRO A 60 14.41 -8.06 5.63
N ALA A 61 14.59 -7.82 6.92
CA ALA A 61 14.69 -6.49 7.53
C ALA A 61 16.04 -5.80 7.23
N ASN A 62 16.88 -6.41 6.41
CA ASN A 62 18.23 -5.97 6.09
C ASN A 62 18.40 -5.75 4.58
N LEU A 63 17.47 -5.03 3.95
CA LEU A 63 17.86 -4.26 2.77
C LEU A 63 18.62 -3.03 3.27
N PRO A 64 19.79 -2.71 2.68
CA PRO A 64 20.49 -1.47 3.02
C PRO A 64 19.51 -0.30 2.92
N PRO A 65 19.62 0.70 3.81
CA PRO A 65 18.71 1.83 3.83
C PRO A 65 18.54 2.35 2.41
N VAL A 66 17.29 2.41 1.95
CA VAL A 66 16.95 2.95 0.65
C VAL A 66 17.32 4.42 0.68
N LEU A 67 18.49 4.72 0.12
CA LEU A 67 18.96 6.07 -0.08
C LEU A 67 19.04 6.27 -1.58
N LEU A 68 18.32 7.28 -2.05
CA LEU A 68 18.61 7.85 -3.35
C LEU A 68 20.04 8.43 -3.30
N PRO A 69 20.82 8.32 -4.38
CA PRO A 69 22.11 8.99 -4.47
C PRO A 69 21.91 10.51 -4.38
N GLU A 70 22.97 11.24 -3.99
CA GLU A 70 22.90 12.70 -3.81
C GLU A 70 22.41 13.43 -5.07
N ASP A 71 22.84 12.95 -6.25
CA ASP A 71 22.41 13.40 -7.57
C ASP A 71 21.44 12.39 -8.22
N ALA A 72 20.28 12.18 -7.59
CA ALA A 72 19.29 11.21 -8.08
C ALA A 72 18.73 11.58 -9.45
N SER A 73 18.82 10.63 -10.40
CA SER A 73 18.14 10.74 -11.68
C SER A 73 16.70 10.20 -11.59
N PRO A 74 15.82 10.54 -12.54
CA PRO A 74 14.46 9.98 -12.59
C PRO A 74 14.45 8.45 -12.60
N ALA A 75 15.43 7.82 -13.27
CA ALA A 75 15.55 6.37 -13.36
C ALA A 75 15.98 5.71 -12.03
N ASP A 76 16.63 6.45 -11.14
CA ASP A 76 17.03 5.93 -9.84
C ASP A 76 15.82 5.78 -8.91
N VAL A 77 14.81 6.64 -9.07
CA VAL A 77 13.54 6.55 -8.32
C VAL A 77 12.79 5.25 -8.66
N ASP A 78 12.77 4.83 -9.92
CA ASP A 78 12.10 3.59 -10.35
C ASP A 78 12.75 2.31 -9.78
N ARG A 79 14.02 2.41 -9.39
CA ARG A 79 14.82 1.29 -8.87
C ARG A 79 14.71 1.14 -7.35
N VAL A 80 14.10 2.10 -6.67
CA VAL A 80 13.89 2.08 -5.22
C VAL A 80 13.00 0.90 -4.82
N ARG A 81 13.41 0.12 -3.81
CA ARG A 81 12.64 -1.01 -3.28
C ARG A 81 12.56 -0.93 -1.75
N PHE A 82 11.35 -0.70 -1.25
CA PHE A 82 11.07 -0.63 0.19
C PHE A 82 10.77 -2.01 0.79
N SER A 83 11.20 -2.23 2.03
CA SER A 83 10.84 -3.43 2.81
C SER A 83 9.46 -3.26 3.45
N LEU A 84 8.72 -4.36 3.63
CA LEU A 84 7.41 -4.35 4.29
C LEU A 84 7.58 -4.29 5.82
N GLY A 85 6.90 -3.34 6.47
CA GLY A 85 6.89 -3.18 7.93
C GLY A 85 5.52 -3.43 8.54
N LEU A 86 5.48 -3.83 9.82
CA LEU A 86 4.23 -4.11 10.57
C LEU A 86 3.28 -2.90 10.69
N ARG A 87 3.81 -1.69 10.48
CA ARG A 87 3.08 -0.41 10.35
C ARG A 87 3.61 0.38 9.15
N GLY A 88 3.60 -0.25 7.98
CA GLY A 88 4.06 0.37 6.73
C GLY A 88 3.09 1.43 6.20
N TYR A 89 3.63 2.34 5.37
CA TYR A 89 2.81 3.19 4.51
C TYR A 89 2.07 2.34 3.48
N ARG A 90 0.95 2.85 2.96
CA ARG A 90 0.22 2.14 1.92
C ARG A 90 1.01 2.19 0.61
N MET A 91 1.19 1.03 -0.03
CA MET A 91 2.00 0.90 -1.25
C MET A 91 1.51 1.85 -2.36
N ASP A 92 0.21 1.92 -2.61
CA ASP A 92 -0.38 2.77 -3.65
C ASP A 92 -0.06 4.26 -3.46
N GLN A 93 -0.05 4.72 -2.21
CA GLN A 93 0.29 6.11 -1.89
C GLN A 93 1.77 6.39 -2.07
N VAL A 94 2.63 5.44 -1.66
CA VAL A 94 4.08 5.57 -1.85
C VAL A 94 4.40 5.57 -3.34
N ASP A 95 3.83 4.65 -4.11
CA ASP A 95 4.04 4.55 -5.56
C ASP A 95 3.62 5.84 -6.27
N GLN A 96 2.46 6.41 -5.92
CA GLN A 96 2.01 7.68 -6.48
C GLN A 96 3.00 8.83 -6.18
N VAL A 97 3.51 8.90 -4.95
CA VAL A 97 4.49 9.93 -4.56
C VAL A 97 5.83 9.72 -5.28
N LEU A 98 6.25 8.47 -5.49
CA LEU A 98 7.46 8.18 -6.27
C LEU A 98 7.30 8.55 -7.74
N ASP A 99 6.13 8.28 -8.33
CA ASP A 99 5.82 8.68 -9.69
C ASP A 99 5.88 10.20 -9.85
N GLU A 100 5.25 10.94 -8.94
CA GLU A 100 5.29 12.40 -8.94
C GLU A 100 6.71 12.95 -8.71
N LEU A 101 7.48 12.32 -7.82
CA LEU A 101 8.88 12.68 -7.57
C LEU A 101 9.75 12.49 -8.83
N ARG A 102 9.59 11.37 -9.54
CA ARG A 102 10.30 11.11 -10.80
C ARG A 102 10.02 12.19 -11.82
N ASP A 103 8.75 12.56 -11.99
CA ASP A 103 8.33 13.58 -12.95
C ASP A 103 8.88 14.97 -12.57
N GLN A 104 8.94 15.30 -11.28
CA GLN A 104 9.54 16.53 -10.79
C GLN A 104 11.05 16.59 -11.07
N ILE A 105 11.79 15.50 -10.85
CA ILE A 105 13.23 15.44 -11.14
C ILE A 105 13.45 15.64 -12.64
N ALA A 106 12.67 14.97 -13.49
CA ALA A 106 12.79 15.13 -14.95
C ALA A 106 12.55 16.59 -15.38
N ALA A 107 11.51 17.24 -14.87
CA ALA A 107 11.22 18.64 -15.16
C ALA A 107 12.34 19.58 -14.68
N LYS A 108 12.96 19.28 -13.53
CA LYS A 108 14.09 20.05 -12.99
C LYS A 108 15.36 19.87 -13.83
N ASP A 109 15.64 18.66 -14.29
CA ASP A 109 16.78 18.39 -15.17
C ASP A 109 16.68 19.14 -16.50
N GLU A 110 15.50 19.14 -17.12
CA GLU A 110 15.23 19.92 -18.33
C GLU A 110 15.44 21.42 -18.12
N GLU A 111 14.96 21.94 -16.99
CA GLU A 111 15.14 23.33 -16.59
C GLU A 111 16.63 23.68 -16.39
N VAL A 112 17.39 22.81 -15.73
CA VAL A 112 18.84 22.99 -15.54
C VAL A 112 19.57 23.01 -16.88
N VAL A 113 19.26 22.08 -17.79
CA VAL A 113 19.85 22.04 -19.13
C VAL A 113 19.55 23.34 -19.90
N ARG A 114 18.31 23.79 -19.88
CA ARG A 114 17.88 25.05 -20.52
C ARG A 114 18.63 26.26 -19.95
N LEU A 115 18.75 26.36 -18.64
CA LEU A 115 19.44 27.47 -17.99
C LEU A 115 20.94 27.46 -18.28
N ARG A 116 21.58 26.29 -18.26
CA ARG A 116 22.98 26.12 -18.63
C ARG A 116 23.25 26.53 -20.09
N ALA A 117 22.36 26.17 -21.01
CA ALA A 117 22.47 26.57 -22.42
C ALA A 117 22.42 28.11 -22.58
N ARG A 118 21.48 28.77 -21.91
CA ARG A 118 21.39 30.25 -21.92
C ARG A 118 22.62 30.92 -21.32
N LEU A 119 23.15 30.39 -20.21
CA LEU A 119 24.38 30.91 -19.62
C LEU A 119 25.56 30.83 -20.60
N LEU A 120 25.73 29.70 -21.28
CA LEU A 120 26.77 29.53 -22.29
C LEU A 120 26.59 30.47 -23.50
N GLU A 121 25.36 30.77 -23.91
CA GLU A 121 25.08 31.77 -24.96
C GLU A 121 25.51 33.17 -24.52
N VAL A 122 25.14 33.57 -23.30
CA VAL A 122 25.53 34.87 -22.72
C VAL A 122 27.05 34.97 -22.57
N GLU A 123 27.73 33.94 -22.08
CA GLU A 123 29.19 33.93 -21.94
C GLU A 123 29.91 34.05 -23.29
N ARG A 124 29.40 33.38 -24.34
CA ARG A 124 29.95 33.52 -25.70
C ARG A 124 29.72 34.91 -26.26
N ALA A 125 28.52 35.47 -26.06
CA ALA A 125 28.20 36.84 -26.49
C ALA A 125 29.00 37.90 -25.73
N ALA A 126 29.43 37.61 -24.51
CA ALA A 126 30.32 38.46 -23.70
C ALA A 126 31.81 38.27 -24.01
N ARG A 127 32.18 37.28 -24.83
CA ARG A 127 33.55 37.09 -25.37
C ARG A 127 33.70 37.56 -26.83
N PRO A 128 33.43 38.82 -27.19
CA PRO A 128 34.09 39.48 -28.30
C PRO A 128 35.29 40.29 -27.75
N GLU A 129 36.30 40.59 -28.57
CA GLU A 129 37.41 41.55 -28.30
C GLU A 129 38.67 41.11 -27.53
N ALA A 130 38.81 39.89 -26.96
CA ALA A 130 40.05 39.52 -26.22
C ALA A 130 41.14 38.82 -27.06
N GLY A 131 41.01 38.76 -28.40
CA GLY A 131 41.87 37.92 -29.24
C GLY A 131 42.12 38.40 -30.67
N ALA A 132 42.08 39.70 -30.93
CA ALA A 132 42.52 40.31 -32.19
C ALA A 132 43.71 41.24 -31.95
#